data_AF-A0A3P7M1U3-F1
#
_entry.id   AF-A0A3P7M1U3-F1
#
_cell.length_a   1.000
_cell.length_b   1.000
_cell.length_c   1.000
_cell.angle_alpha   90.00
_cell.angle_beta   90.00
_cell.angle_gamma   90.00
#
_symmetry.space_group_name_H-M   'P 1'
#
loop_
_entity.id
_entity.type
_entity.pdbx_description
1 polymer ?
#
loop_
_entity_poly.entity_id
_entity_poly.type
_entity_poly.pdbx_seq_one_letter_code
_entity_poly.pdbx_strand_id
1 'polypeptide(L)'
;MLSGNGVVSSEITDSDLMVAWGGLISDWQAKLKALATAPNPSNPCQFDAAIQRDLPRTFPAHDFFKDRKGQEILFQLNRVYALYDEEVGYSQGISFIAAALLLHVKQAFCVLVKIMSNYGVRLLFTRNSDGLFRSLYQYERLV
;
A
#
# COMPACT_ATOMS: atom_id res chain seq x y z
N MET A 1 -5.77 10.92 12.82
CA MET A 1 -6.27 10.90 11.43
C MET A 1 -7.79 10.97 11.45
N LEU A 2 -8.39 11.79 10.59
CA LEU A 2 -9.83 12.06 10.57
C LEU A 2 -10.62 10.79 10.23
N SER A 3 -11.50 10.36 11.15
CA SER A 3 -12.58 9.44 10.81
C SER A 3 -13.59 10.21 9.95
N GLY A 4 -14.19 9.54 8.96
CA GLY A 4 -15.08 10.14 7.96
C GLY A 4 -16.40 10.77 8.47
N ASN A 5 -16.48 11.12 9.76
CA ASN A 5 -17.65 11.75 10.39
C ASN A 5 -17.38 13.15 10.96
N GLY A 6 -16.24 13.78 10.64
CA GLY A 6 -15.96 15.17 11.05
C GLY A 6 -15.70 15.37 12.56
N VAL A 7 -15.57 14.29 13.34
CA VAL A 7 -15.13 14.33 14.73
C VAL A 7 -13.65 13.99 14.78
N VAL A 8 -12.81 14.99 15.10
CA VAL A 8 -11.42 14.77 15.51
C VAL A 8 -11.47 14.16 16.91
N SER A 9 -11.49 12.82 16.99
CA SER A 9 -11.41 12.12 18.27
C SER A 9 -9.96 11.80 18.61
N SER A 10 -9.68 11.92 19.92
CA SER A 10 -8.45 11.66 20.69
C SER A 10 -7.45 10.70 20.06
N GLU A 11 -6.17 11.05 20.23
CA GLU A 11 -4.98 10.25 19.90
C GLU A 11 -5.23 8.74 20.00
N ILE A 12 -5.34 8.09 18.85
CA ILE A 12 -5.39 6.62 18.76
C ILE A 12 -4.01 6.12 19.18
N THR A 13 -3.95 5.33 20.25
CA THR A 13 -2.66 4.82 20.76
C THR A 13 -2.22 3.59 19.96
N ASP A 14 -0.93 3.28 19.97
CA ASP A 14 -0.38 2.05 19.35
C ASP A 14 -1.11 0.79 19.84
N SER A 15 -1.60 0.79 21.09
CA SER A 15 -2.37 -0.31 21.67
C SER A 15 -3.75 -0.47 20.99
N ASP A 16 -4.43 0.64 20.72
CA ASP A 16 -5.71 0.62 20.02
C ASP A 16 -5.55 0.13 18.58
N LEU A 17 -4.44 0.51 17.93
CA LEU A 17 -4.07 0.01 16.61
C LEU A 17 -3.77 -1.49 16.63
N MET A 18 -3.08 -1.98 17.66
CA MET A 18 -2.81 -3.42 17.80
C MET A 18 -4.07 -4.25 18.02
N VAL A 19 -5.07 -3.73 18.76
CA VAL A 19 -6.37 -4.40 18.92
C VAL A 19 -7.18 -4.33 17.64
N ALA A 20 -7.28 -3.16 17.01
CA ALA A 20 -8.06 -2.97 15.79
C ALA A 20 -7.46 -3.73 14.59
N TRP A 21 -6.14 -3.88 14.54
CA TRP A 21 -5.41 -4.42 13.39
C TRP A 21 -4.71 -5.75 13.68
N GLY A 22 -4.91 -6.36 14.85
CA GLY A 22 -4.22 -7.58 15.26
C GLY A 22 -4.32 -8.72 14.26
N GLY A 23 -5.48 -8.90 13.63
CA GLY A 23 -5.68 -9.87 12.54
C GLY A 23 -4.85 -9.54 11.29
N LEU A 24 -4.92 -8.30 10.82
CA LEU A 24 -4.17 -7.81 9.66
C LEU A 24 -2.65 -7.89 9.86
N ILE A 25 -2.15 -7.59 11.07
CA ILE A 25 -0.74 -7.67 11.40
C ILE A 25 -0.28 -9.13 11.39
N SER A 26 -1.08 -10.03 11.97
CA SER A 26 -0.79 -11.46 11.98
C SER A 26 -0.80 -12.05 10.57
N ASP A 27 -1.79 -11.70 9.76
CA ASP A 27 -1.90 -12.10 8.36
C ASP A 27 -0.75 -11.56 7.51
N TRP A 28 -0.34 -10.31 7.75
CA TRP A 28 0.81 -9.71 7.10
C TRP A 28 2.12 -10.42 7.46
N GLN A 29 2.36 -10.68 8.75
CA GLN A 29 3.54 -11.42 9.20
C GLN A 29 3.55 -12.86 8.67
N ALA A 30 2.38 -13.51 8.62
CA ALA A 30 2.22 -14.83 8.04
C ALA A 30 2.48 -14.84 6.53
N LYS A 31 1.93 -13.87 5.78
CA LYS A 31 2.20 -13.71 4.34
C LYS A 31 3.66 -13.35 4.07
N LEU A 32 4.27 -12.48 4.86
CA LEU A 32 5.70 -12.17 4.73
C LEU A 32 6.56 -13.40 5.01
N LYS A 33 6.27 -14.14 6.09
CA LYS A 33 6.97 -15.39 6.36
C LYS A 33 6.77 -16.40 5.24
N ALA A 34 5.55 -16.59 4.76
CA ALA A 34 5.25 -17.49 3.65
C ALA A 34 5.95 -17.07 2.35
N LEU A 35 6.04 -15.77 2.05
CA LEU A 35 6.79 -15.24 0.92
C LEU A 35 8.31 -15.38 1.10
N ALA A 36 8.79 -15.40 2.35
CA ALA A 36 10.19 -15.62 2.69
C ALA A 36 10.57 -17.12 2.76
N THR A 37 9.63 -18.02 3.06
CA THR A 37 9.84 -19.48 3.19
C THR A 37 9.33 -20.30 2.02
N ALA A 38 8.60 -19.71 1.07
CA ALA A 38 8.21 -20.39 -0.16
C ALA A 38 9.46 -20.89 -0.90
N PRO A 39 9.47 -22.14 -1.39
CA PRO A 39 10.60 -22.68 -2.14
C PRO A 39 10.75 -21.84 -3.41
N ASN A 40 11.82 -21.06 -3.42
CA ASN A 40 12.23 -20.11 -4.44
C ASN A 40 11.59 -18.70 -4.36
N PRO A 41 12.22 -17.74 -3.64
CA PRO A 41 11.90 -16.30 -3.77
C PRO A 41 12.05 -15.76 -5.22
N SER A 42 12.60 -16.58 -6.13
CA SER A 42 12.82 -16.31 -7.55
C SER A 42 11.64 -16.66 -8.45
N ASN A 43 10.49 -17.16 -7.95
CA ASN A 43 9.34 -17.34 -8.82
C ASN A 43 8.81 -15.94 -9.18
N PRO A 44 8.94 -15.50 -10.45
CA PRO A 44 8.60 -14.13 -10.82
C PRO A 44 7.12 -13.92 -10.55
N CYS A 45 6.80 -12.95 -9.69
CA CYS A 45 5.43 -12.49 -9.61
C CYS A 45 5.17 -11.64 -10.86
N GLN A 46 3.98 -11.76 -11.46
CA GLN A 46 3.62 -11.06 -12.69
C GLN A 46 3.76 -9.53 -12.59
N PHE A 47 3.84 -8.99 -11.37
CA PHE A 47 3.99 -7.57 -11.08
C PHE A 47 5.45 -7.13 -10.84
N ASP A 48 6.41 -8.05 -10.67
CA ASP A 48 7.77 -7.73 -10.24
C ASP A 48 8.45 -6.73 -11.19
N ALA A 49 8.31 -6.92 -12.50
CA ALA A 49 8.89 -6.04 -13.51
C ALA A 49 8.27 -4.62 -13.51
N ALA A 50 6.99 -4.50 -13.19
CA ALA A 50 6.31 -3.22 -13.06
C ALA A 50 6.75 -2.49 -11.79
N ILE A 51 6.83 -3.20 -10.67
CA ILE A 51 7.29 -2.65 -9.38
C ILE A 51 8.73 -2.16 -9.51
N GLN A 52 9.63 -2.98 -10.08
CA GLN A 52 11.05 -2.61 -10.26
C GLN A 52 11.24 -1.34 -11.09
N ARG A 53 10.37 -1.09 -12.07
CA ARG A 53 10.39 0.13 -12.89
C ARG A 53 10.01 1.38 -12.10
N ASP A 54 9.19 1.22 -11.06
CA ASP A 54 8.63 2.32 -10.27
C ASP A 54 9.47 2.69 -9.06
N LEU A 55 10.21 1.74 -8.52
CA LEU A 55 11.16 1.93 -7.42
C LEU A 55 12.10 3.14 -7.58
N PRO A 56 12.90 3.27 -8.67
CA PRO A 56 13.86 4.36 -8.81
C PRO A 56 13.21 5.74 -9.00
N ARG A 57 11.93 5.79 -9.34
CA ARG A 57 11.17 7.05 -9.50
C ARG A 57 10.31 7.39 -8.27
N THR A 58 10.23 6.51 -7.27
CA THR A 58 9.45 6.73 -6.05
C THR A 58 10.32 7.39 -4.97
N PHE A 59 10.13 8.70 -4.77
CA PHE A 59 10.88 9.53 -3.81
C PHE A 59 12.41 9.35 -3.87
N PRO A 60 13.05 9.51 -5.04
CA PRO A 60 14.47 9.20 -5.24
C PRO A 60 15.43 10.07 -4.41
N ALA A 61 14.99 11.28 -4.02
CA ALA A 61 15.81 12.19 -3.23
C ALA A 61 15.79 11.89 -1.73
N HIS A 62 14.88 11.03 -1.24
CA HIS A 62 14.73 10.74 0.18
C HIS A 62 15.75 9.68 0.63
N ASP A 63 16.50 9.95 1.71
CA ASP A 63 17.65 9.14 2.12
C ASP A 63 17.31 7.67 2.38
N PHE A 64 16.14 7.41 2.96
CA PHE A 64 15.64 6.04 3.16
C PHE A 64 15.56 5.23 1.85
N PHE A 65 15.14 5.84 0.74
CA PHE A 65 14.98 5.17 -0.55
C PHE A 65 16.20 5.28 -1.46
N LYS A 66 17.24 6.04 -1.07
CA LYS A 66 18.55 5.99 -1.73
C LYS A 66 19.30 4.69 -1.40
N ASP A 67 19.06 4.14 -0.21
CA ASP A 67 19.65 2.87 0.20
C ASP A 67 18.92 1.68 -0.45
N ARG A 68 19.69 0.67 -0.84
CA ARG A 68 19.20 -0.60 -1.38
C ARG A 68 18.21 -1.26 -0.42
N LYS A 69 18.45 -1.18 0.89
CA LYS A 69 17.56 -1.77 1.88
C LYS A 69 16.18 -1.13 1.88
N GLY A 70 16.08 0.19 1.75
CA GLY A 70 14.79 0.88 1.67
C GLY A 70 14.03 0.54 0.39
N GLN A 71 14.75 0.42 -0.73
CA GLN A 71 14.19 -0.04 -2.00
C GLN A 71 13.70 -1.50 -1.93
N GLU A 72 14.43 -2.39 -1.27
CA GLU A 72 14.02 -3.78 -1.04
C GLU A 72 12.76 -3.86 -0.17
N ILE A 73 12.65 -3.05 0.90
CA ILE A 73 11.45 -2.97 1.75
C ILE A 73 10.26 -2.45 0.94
N LEU A 74 10.44 -1.40 0.13
CA LEU A 74 9.39 -0.85 -0.73
C LEU A 74 8.94 -1.86 -1.79
N PHE A 75 9.89 -2.59 -2.41
CA PHE A 75 9.60 -3.67 -3.35
C PHE A 75 8.73 -4.74 -2.70
N GLN A 76 9.14 -5.24 -1.53
CA GLN A 76 8.40 -6.27 -0.80
C GLN A 76 7.01 -5.80 -0.42
N LEU A 77 6.86 -4.56 0.09
CA LEU A 77 5.56 -4.01 0.46
C LEU A 77 4.60 -3.96 -0.73
N ASN A 78 5.06 -3.43 -1.87
CA ASN A 78 4.26 -3.37 -3.10
C ASN A 78 3.90 -4.77 -3.62
N ARG A 79 4.87 -5.69 -3.62
CA ARG A 79 4.66 -7.08 -4.07
C ARG A 79 3.65 -7.81 -3.20
N VAL A 80 3.77 -7.69 -1.87
CA VAL A 80 2.83 -8.31 -0.92
C VAL A 80 1.43 -7.75 -1.11
N TYR A 81 1.29 -6.42 -1.29
CA TYR A 81 0.00 -5.80 -1.56
C TYR A 81 -0.62 -6.30 -2.87
N ALA A 82 0.16 -6.35 -3.95
CA ALA A 82 -0.32 -6.80 -5.26
C ALA A 82 -0.78 -8.26 -5.26
N LEU A 83 -0.18 -9.12 -4.42
CA LEU A 83 -0.61 -10.50 -4.19
C LEU A 83 -1.74 -10.63 -3.15
N TYR A 84 -2.01 -9.56 -2.38
CA TYR A 84 -3.10 -9.54 -1.40
C TYR A 84 -4.42 -9.15 -2.07
N ASP A 85 -4.41 -8.11 -2.89
CA ASP A 85 -5.58 -7.64 -3.64
C ASP A 85 -5.36 -7.91 -5.14
N GLU A 86 -5.58 -9.16 -5.58
CA GLU A 86 -5.32 -9.58 -6.97
C GLU A 86 -6.19 -8.86 -8.01
N GLU A 87 -7.35 -8.34 -7.61
CA GLU A 87 -8.25 -7.57 -8.48
C GLU A 87 -7.61 -6.25 -8.90
N VAL A 88 -6.94 -5.58 -7.95
CA VAL A 88 -6.12 -4.39 -8.21
C VAL A 88 -4.76 -4.79 -8.78
N GLY A 89 -4.13 -5.81 -8.19
CA GLY A 89 -2.75 -6.17 -8.42
C GLY A 89 -1.80 -5.02 -8.11
N TYR A 90 -0.87 -4.77 -9.03
CA TYR A 90 -0.03 -3.59 -9.00
C TYR A 90 -0.40 -2.64 -10.14
N SER A 91 -0.71 -1.40 -9.78
CA SER A 91 -0.93 -0.31 -10.71
C SER A 91 0.05 0.83 -10.43
N GLN A 92 0.46 1.49 -11.50
CA GLN A 92 1.38 2.63 -11.44
C GLN A 92 0.80 3.70 -10.49
N GLY A 93 1.60 4.08 -9.48
CA GLY A 93 1.20 5.05 -8.46
C GLY A 93 1.05 4.47 -7.06
N ILE A 94 0.73 3.18 -6.91
CA ILE A 94 0.62 2.53 -5.61
C ILE A 94 1.93 2.63 -4.82
N SER A 95 3.07 2.57 -5.52
CA SER A 95 4.41 2.72 -4.92
C SER A 95 4.55 4.00 -4.10
N PHE A 96 3.97 5.12 -4.54
CA PHE A 96 4.08 6.39 -3.82
C PHE A 96 3.27 6.38 -2.52
N ILE A 97 2.10 5.74 -2.51
CA ILE A 97 1.30 5.56 -1.29
C ILE A 97 2.07 4.67 -0.32
N ALA A 98 2.57 3.53 -0.81
CA ALA A 98 3.36 2.58 -0.01
C ALA A 98 4.62 3.24 0.59
N ALA A 99 5.35 4.02 -0.21
CA ALA A 99 6.54 4.73 0.23
C ALA A 99 6.22 5.81 1.26
N ALA A 100 5.17 6.60 1.06
CA ALA A 100 4.75 7.62 2.04
C ALA A 100 4.39 6.99 3.39
N LEU A 101 3.75 5.82 3.37
CA LEU A 101 3.44 5.08 4.60
C LEU A 101 4.69 4.52 5.28
N LEU A 102 5.65 3.95 4.52
CA LEU A 102 6.90 3.42 5.08
C LEU A 102 7.71 4.47 5.84
N LEU A 103 7.61 5.75 5.45
CA LEU A 103 8.32 6.83 6.12
C LEU A 103 7.71 7.24 7.47
N HIS A 104 6.43 6.95 7.71
CA HIS A 104 5.69 7.52 8.85
C HIS A 104 5.08 6.49 9.78
N VAL A 105 4.80 5.27 9.31
CA VAL A 105 4.10 4.25 10.10
C VAL A 105 4.81 2.91 10.04
N LYS A 106 5.00 2.27 11.20
CA LYS A 106 5.64 0.94 11.30
C LYS A 106 4.81 -0.15 10.61
N GLN A 107 3.48 -0.02 10.64
CA GLN A 107 2.52 -0.97 10.07
C GLN A 107 2.03 -0.54 8.68
N ALA A 108 2.94 -0.06 7.83
CA ALA A 108 2.63 0.50 6.51
C ALA A 108 1.71 -0.39 5.65
N PHE A 109 1.87 -1.72 5.70
CA PHE A 109 1.00 -2.65 4.98
C PHE A 109 -0.45 -2.62 5.47
N CYS A 110 -0.68 -2.70 6.79
CA CYS A 110 -2.02 -2.72 7.36
C CYS A 110 -2.76 -1.42 7.03
N VAL A 111 -2.04 -0.29 7.13
CA VAL A 111 -2.57 1.03 6.76
C VAL A 111 -2.86 1.11 5.27
N LEU A 112 -1.96 0.59 4.41
CA LEU A 112 -2.17 0.53 2.97
C LEU A 112 -3.44 -0.25 2.63
N VAL A 113 -3.63 -1.44 3.19
CA VAL A 113 -4.84 -2.25 3.00
C VAL A 113 -6.09 -1.48 3.44
N LYS A 114 -6.04 -0.78 4.58
CA LYS A 114 -7.17 0.02 5.08
C LYS A 114 -7.50 1.19 4.15
N ILE A 115 -6.50 1.93 3.69
CA ILE A 115 -6.68 3.04 2.73
C ILE A 115 -7.31 2.51 1.44
N MET A 116 -6.78 1.42 0.91
CA MET A 116 -7.25 0.84 -0.35
C MET A 116 -8.68 0.30 -0.23
N SER A 117 -8.99 -0.44 0.83
CA SER A 117 -10.31 -1.06 1.05
C SER A 117 -11.33 -0.10 1.65
N ASN A 118 -11.12 0.36 2.89
CA ASN A 118 -12.13 1.10 3.65
C ASN A 118 -12.36 2.53 3.17
N TYR A 119 -11.35 3.18 2.61
CA TYR A 119 -11.50 4.52 2.03
C TYR A 119 -11.75 4.47 0.51
N GLY A 120 -11.91 3.27 -0.07
CA GLY A 120 -12.28 3.09 -1.47
C GLY A 120 -11.21 3.48 -2.48
N VAL A 121 -9.97 3.77 -2.05
CA VAL A 121 -8.88 4.20 -2.93
C VAL A 121 -8.56 3.12 -3.99
N ARG A 122 -8.79 1.84 -3.68
CA ARG A 122 -8.63 0.74 -4.65
C ARG A 122 -9.40 0.94 -5.95
N LEU A 123 -10.56 1.62 -5.89
CA LEU A 123 -11.42 1.89 -7.05
C LEU A 123 -10.75 2.79 -8.10
N LEU A 124 -9.73 3.56 -7.71
CA LEU A 124 -8.91 4.36 -8.63
C LEU A 124 -7.93 3.50 -9.43
N PHE A 125 -7.64 2.29 -8.95
CA PHE A 125 -6.59 1.41 -9.48
C PHE A 125 -7.12 0.10 -10.08
N THR A 126 -8.42 -0.17 -10.01
CA THR A 126 -9.03 -1.34 -10.66
C THR A 126 -8.94 -1.24 -12.18
N ARG A 127 -8.92 -2.38 -12.88
CA ARG A 127 -8.60 -2.46 -14.33
C ARG A 127 -9.44 -1.56 -15.24
N ASN A 128 -10.70 -1.30 -14.89
CA ASN A 128 -11.58 -0.47 -15.71
C ASN A 128 -11.41 1.03 -15.44
N SER A 129 -10.67 1.42 -14.40
CA SER A 129 -10.49 2.82 -13.97
C SER A 129 -11.81 3.56 -13.74
N ASP A 130 -12.91 2.84 -13.51
CA ASP A 130 -14.25 3.43 -13.36
C ASP A 130 -14.29 4.44 -12.19
N GLY A 131 -13.59 4.14 -11.10
CA GLY A 131 -13.48 5.05 -9.96
C GLY A 131 -12.71 6.32 -10.31
N LEU A 132 -11.65 6.21 -11.12
CA LEU A 132 -10.88 7.37 -11.58
C LEU A 132 -11.71 8.25 -12.50
N PHE A 133 -12.37 7.69 -13.52
CA PHE A 133 -13.21 8.46 -14.44
C PHE A 133 -14.37 9.15 -13.72
N ARG A 134 -15.00 8.47 -12.76
CA ARG A 134 -16.04 9.08 -11.92
C ARG A 134 -15.47 10.24 -11.11
N SER A 135 -14.29 10.08 -10.51
CA SER A 135 -13.65 11.13 -9.71
C SER A 135 -13.30 12.37 -10.55
N LEU A 136 -12.79 12.17 -11.77
CA LEU A 136 -12.50 13.26 -12.70
C LEU A 136 -13.77 13.98 -13.14
N TYR A 137 -14.82 13.23 -13.50
CA TYR A 137 -16.12 13.81 -13.86
C TYR A 137 -16.74 14.63 -12.71
N GLN A 138 -16.64 14.15 -11.47
CA GLN A 138 -17.08 14.89 -10.30
C GLN A 138 -16.26 16.16 -10.09
N TYR A 139 -14.95 16.09 -10.25
CA TYR A 139 -14.05 17.24 -10.13
C TYR A 139 -14.37 18.33 -11.16
N GLU A 140 -14.58 17.98 -12.43
CA GLU A 140 -14.94 18.92 -13.50
C GLU A 140 -16.26 19.67 -13.26
N ARG A 141 -17.14 19.14 -12.40
CA ARG A 141 -18.43 19.75 -12.07
C ARG A 141 -18.43 20.50 -10.73
N LEU A 142 -17.36 20.38 -9.96
CA LEU A 142 -17.16 21.11 -8.71
C LEU A 142 -16.42 22.44 -8.91
N VAL A 143 -15.68 22.55 -10.02
CA VAL A 143 -15.01 23.78 -10.48
C VAL A 143 -15.97 24.56 -11.39
#